data_AF-A0A358PB00-F1
#
_entry.id   AF-A0A358PB00-F1
#
_cell.length_a   1.000
_cell.length_b   1.000
_cell.length_c   1.000
_cell.angle_alpha   90.00
_cell.angle_beta   90.00
_cell.angle_gamma   90.00
#
_symmetry.space_group_name_H-M   'P 1'
#
loop_
_entity.id
_entity.type
_entity.pdbx_description
1 polymer ?
#
loop_
_entity_poly.entity_id
_entity_poly.type
_entity_poly.pdbx_seq_one_letter_code
_entity_poly.pdbx_strand_id
1 'polypeptide(L)'
;MNDAAIEPVLDRPSANPKLKAAIADLLRESADRFIVPRFRNLQSQDIATKTSDTDFVTIADQQAEAWLAPKLSVLQPGFVIGEEAASLTPAIRDHIPLGYGWTIDPLDGTKNFVKG
;
A
#
# COMPACT_ATOMS: atom_id res chain seq x y z
N MET A 1 -35.81 -12.25 21.72
CA MET A 1 -35.27 -12.18 20.35
C MET A 1 -35.31 -10.74 19.89
N ASN A 2 -34.16 -10.07 19.91
CA ASN A 2 -33.67 -9.14 18.89
C ASN A 2 -32.45 -8.43 19.50
N ASP A 3 -31.32 -9.11 19.41
CA ASP A 3 -30.00 -8.53 19.61
C ASP A 3 -29.60 -7.92 18.26
N ALA A 4 -30.16 -6.75 17.95
CA ALA A 4 -29.76 -6.00 16.77
C ALA A 4 -28.41 -5.35 17.11
N ALA A 5 -27.32 -6.00 16.70
CA ALA A 5 -25.99 -5.43 16.75
C ALA A 5 -26.03 -4.05 16.11
N ILE A 6 -25.80 -3.01 16.92
CA ILE A 6 -25.58 -1.66 16.42
C ILE A 6 -24.22 -1.70 15.72
N GLU A 7 -24.24 -1.84 14.39
CA GLU A 7 -23.08 -1.58 13.54
C GLU A 7 -22.55 -0.17 13.89
N PRO A 8 -21.29 -0.02 14.32
CA PRO A 8 -20.76 1.30 14.61
C PRO A 8 -20.77 2.10 13.31
N VAL A 9 -21.56 3.18 13.29
CA VAL A 9 -21.45 4.20 12.25
C VAL A 9 -20.04 4.77 12.38
N LEU A 10 -19.11 4.27 11.57
CA LEU A 10 -17.79 4.87 11.43
C LEU A 10 -18.03 6.29 10.92
N ASP A 11 -17.80 7.28 11.79
CA ASP A 11 -17.80 8.68 11.41
C ASP A 11 -16.74 8.84 10.32
N ARG A 12 -17.19 8.88 9.06
CA ARG A 12 -16.28 9.00 7.92
C ARG A 12 -15.68 10.39 8.02
N PRO A 13 -14.35 10.52 8.21
CA PRO A 13 -13.76 11.83 8.33
C PRO A 13 -14.08 12.62 7.06
N SER A 14 -14.60 13.82 7.25
CA SER A 14 -14.68 14.78 6.15
C SER A 14 -13.31 14.91 5.48
N ALA A 15 -13.28 15.08 4.16
CA ALA A 15 -12.04 15.17 3.40
C ALA A 15 -11.13 16.26 3.98
N ASN A 16 -9.98 15.88 4.55
CA ASN A 16 -8.99 16.81 5.09
C ASN A 16 -8.05 17.26 3.94
N PRO A 17 -8.15 18.50 3.43
CA PRO A 17 -7.39 18.92 2.26
C PRO A 17 -5.87 18.96 2.51
N LYS A 18 -5.46 19.25 3.74
CA LYS A 18 -4.05 19.26 4.13
C LYS A 18 -3.47 17.85 4.14
N LEU A 19 -4.22 16.88 4.69
CA LEU A 19 -3.83 15.47 4.66
C LEU A 19 -3.75 14.96 3.22
N LYS A 20 -4.73 15.30 2.37
CA LYS A 20 -4.72 14.92 0.95
C LYS A 20 -3.48 15.44 0.22
N ALA A 21 -3.11 16.71 0.43
CA ALA A 21 -1.92 17.29 -0.17
C ALA A 21 -0.64 16.59 0.30
N ALA A 22 -0.51 16.34 1.60
CA ALA A 22 0.64 15.63 2.17
C ALA A 22 0.78 14.20 1.63
N ILE A 23 -0.33 13.46 1.48
CA ILE A 23 -0.32 12.13 0.86
C ILE A 23 0.16 12.24 -0.59
N ALA A 24 -0.35 13.21 -1.36
CA ALA A 24 0.03 13.38 -2.75
C ALA A 24 1.53 13.67 -2.91
N ASP A 25 2.12 14.45 -2.00
CA ASP A 25 3.55 14.72 -2.00
C ASP A 25 4.38 13.46 -1.69
N LEU A 26 3.96 12.65 -0.71
CA LEU A 26 4.60 11.36 -0.44
C LEU A 26 4.49 10.38 -1.61
N LEU A 27 3.35 10.34 -2.30
CA LEU A 27 3.16 9.48 -3.47
C LEU A 27 4.09 9.88 -4.62
N ARG A 28 4.25 11.18 -4.89
CA ARG A 28 5.20 11.68 -5.89
C ARG A 28 6.63 11.34 -5.52
N GLU A 29 7.02 11.57 -4.27
CA GLU A 29 8.37 11.27 -3.80
C GLU A 29 8.68 9.77 -3.85
N SER A 30 7.71 8.91 -3.49
CA SER A 30 7.84 7.46 -3.64
C SER A 30 8.03 7.06 -5.11
N ALA A 31 7.21 7.63 -6.01
CA ALA A 31 7.29 7.36 -7.44
C ALA A 31 8.65 7.77 -8.03
N ASP A 32 9.12 8.98 -7.73
CA ASP A 32 10.39 9.51 -8.25
C ASP A 32 11.59 8.70 -7.76
N ARG A 33 11.53 8.15 -6.54
CA ARG A 33 12.62 7.37 -5.94
C ARG A 33 12.64 5.92 -6.38
N PHE A 34 11.48 5.28 -6.41
CA PHE A 34 11.40 3.83 -6.48
C PHE A 34 10.84 3.31 -7.81
N ILE A 35 9.87 4.03 -8.39
CA ILE A 35 9.12 3.56 -9.56
C ILE A 35 9.73 4.08 -10.86
N VAL A 36 9.79 5.40 -11.04
CA VAL A 36 10.22 6.04 -12.29
C VAL A 36 11.62 5.60 -12.76
N PRO A 37 12.65 5.50 -11.90
CA PRO A 37 13.99 5.08 -12.34
C PRO A 37 14.08 3.63 -12.82
N ARG A 38 13.08 2.81 -12.50
CA ARG A 38 13.04 1.37 -12.80
C ARG A 38 12.12 1.04 -13.98
N PHE A 39 11.22 1.94 -14.35
CA PHE A 39 10.40 1.75 -15.54
C PHE A 39 11.30 1.55 -16.78
N ARG A 40 11.12 0.43 -17.49
CA ARG A 40 11.97 0.00 -18.64
C ARG A 40 13.44 -0.22 -18.31
N ASN A 41 13.80 -0.32 -17.05
CA ASN A 41 15.19 -0.45 -16.59
C ASN A 41 15.36 -1.50 -15.47
N LEU A 42 14.37 -2.37 -15.28
CA LEU A 42 14.45 -3.51 -14.37
C LEU A 42 15.45 -4.55 -14.90
N GLN A 43 16.25 -5.11 -13.99
CA GLN A 43 17.04 -6.31 -14.24
C GLN A 43 16.24 -7.55 -13.86
N SER A 44 16.60 -8.73 -14.36
CA SER A 44 15.90 -9.98 -14.01
C SER A 44 15.89 -10.27 -12.50
N GLN A 45 16.93 -9.84 -11.78
CA GLN A 45 17.03 -9.99 -10.32
C GLN A 45 16.10 -9.05 -9.55
N ASP A 46 15.55 -8.02 -10.19
CA ASP A 46 14.64 -7.05 -9.59
C ASP A 46 13.18 -7.51 -9.64
N ILE A 47 12.89 -8.67 -10.24
CA ILE A 47 11.56 -9.21 -10.49
C ILE A 47 11.45 -10.58 -9.82
N ALA A 48 10.36 -10.79 -9.08
CA ALA A 48 9.98 -12.07 -8.51
C ALA A 48 8.48 -12.33 -8.74
N THR A 49 8.03 -13.52 -8.35
CA THR A 49 6.62 -13.90 -8.39
C THR A 49 6.11 -14.23 -6.99
N LYS A 50 4.84 -13.94 -6.75
CA LYS A 50 4.14 -14.23 -5.49
C LYS A 50 3.47 -15.61 -5.59
N THR A 51 2.19 -15.67 -5.96
CA THR A 51 1.38 -16.91 -5.92
C THR A 51 1.34 -17.68 -7.25
N SER A 52 1.69 -17.04 -8.36
CA SER A 52 1.69 -17.66 -9.70
C SER A 52 2.75 -17.05 -10.60
N ASP A 53 3.05 -17.72 -11.72
CA ASP A 53 4.00 -17.25 -12.75
C ASP A 53 3.60 -15.92 -13.43
N THR A 54 2.39 -15.42 -13.15
CA THR A 54 1.88 -14.15 -13.70
C THR A 54 1.60 -13.09 -12.63
N ASP A 55 1.83 -13.44 -11.37
CA ASP A 55 1.62 -12.61 -10.19
C ASP A 55 2.98 -12.03 -9.76
N PHE A 56 3.38 -10.95 -10.42
CA PHE A 56 4.70 -10.36 -10.27
C PHE A 56 4.78 -9.41 -9.08
N VAL A 57 5.96 -9.36 -8.48
CA VAL A 57 6.42 -8.31 -7.56
C VAL A 57 7.78 -7.84 -8.03
N THR A 58 8.08 -6.55 -7.90
CA THR A 58 9.42 -6.04 -8.15
C THR A 58 10.03 -5.40 -6.91
N ILE A 59 11.33 -5.16 -6.97
CA ILE A 59 12.03 -4.36 -5.97
C ILE A 59 11.45 -2.94 -5.86
N ALA A 60 10.79 -2.43 -6.91
CA ALA A 60 10.13 -1.13 -6.90
C ALA A 60 8.93 -1.14 -5.94
N ASP A 61 8.06 -2.16 -6.03
CA ASP A 61 6.89 -2.35 -5.16
C ASP A 61 7.35 -2.42 -3.70
N GLN A 62 8.30 -3.31 -3.41
CA GLN A 62 8.80 -3.56 -2.05
C GLN A 62 9.44 -2.32 -1.42
N GLN A 63 10.31 -1.63 -2.15
CA GLN A 63 11.00 -0.45 -1.62
C GLN A 63 10.06 0.74 -1.45
N ALA A 64 9.12 0.92 -2.37
CA ALA A 64 8.09 1.96 -2.26
C ALA A 64 7.19 1.72 -1.05
N GLU A 65 6.71 0.50 -0.82
CA GLU A 65 5.91 0.15 0.35
C GLU A 65 6.67 0.38 1.66
N ALA A 66 7.88 -0.17 1.76
CA ALA A 66 8.72 -0.07 2.95
C ALA A 66 9.05 1.40 3.30
N TRP A 67 9.16 2.27 2.29
CA TRP A 67 9.41 3.69 2.49
C TRP A 67 8.15 4.49 2.81
N LEU A 68 7.01 4.18 2.19
CA LEU A 68 5.76 4.93 2.29
C LEU A 68 4.98 4.60 3.57
N ALA A 69 4.90 3.32 3.95
CA ALA A 69 4.15 2.83 5.10
C ALA A 69 4.45 3.60 6.40
N PRO A 70 5.71 3.72 6.88
CA PRO A 70 6.00 4.44 8.12
C PRO A 70 5.67 5.94 8.04
N LYS A 71 5.71 6.56 6.86
CA LYS A 71 5.41 7.99 6.70
C LYS A 71 3.92 8.27 6.76
N LEU A 72 3.10 7.39 6.19
CA LEU A 72 1.64 7.48 6.32
C LEU A 72 1.21 7.34 7.79
N SER A 73 1.83 6.44 8.55
CA SER A 73 1.60 6.31 10.00
C SER A 73 1.97 7.57 10.79
N VAL A 74 3.00 8.32 10.36
CA VAL A 74 3.37 9.60 10.96
C VAL A 74 2.37 10.71 10.60
N LEU A 75 1.88 10.75 9.36
CA LEU A 75 0.90 11.75 8.91
C LEU A 75 -0.47 11.57 9.59
N GLN A 76 -0.94 10.33 9.71
CA GLN A 76 -2.13 9.97 10.47
C GLN A 76 -1.88 8.62 11.15
N PRO A 77 -1.81 8.58 12.48
CA PRO A 77 -1.70 7.33 13.22
C PRO A 77 -2.82 6.37 12.85
N GLY A 78 -2.44 5.20 12.35
CA GLY A 78 -3.36 4.17 11.85
C GLY A 78 -2.61 2.90 11.49
N PHE A 79 -3.34 1.80 11.46
CA PHE A 79 -2.81 0.49 11.09
C PHE A 79 -2.53 0.45 9.58
N VAL A 80 -1.36 -0.01 9.15
CA VAL A 80 -0.99 -0.05 7.72
C VAL A 80 -1.03 -1.49 7.22
N ILE A 81 -1.74 -1.69 6.12
CA ILE A 81 -1.81 -2.93 5.36
C ILE A 81 -1.27 -2.61 3.98
N GLY A 82 -0.01 -2.98 3.74
CA GLY A 82 0.58 -2.94 2.41
C GLY A 82 0.34 -4.25 1.66
N GLU A 83 0.22 -4.16 0.34
CA GLU A 83 0.06 -5.33 -0.53
C GLU A 83 1.21 -6.32 -0.34
N GLU A 84 2.45 -5.83 -0.29
CA GLU A 84 3.64 -6.68 -0.21
C GLU A 84 3.77 -7.34 1.17
N ALA A 85 3.55 -6.58 2.24
CA ALA A 85 3.50 -7.13 3.59
C ALA A 85 2.36 -8.16 3.74
N ALA A 86 1.18 -7.89 3.18
CA ALA A 86 0.05 -8.81 3.23
C ALA A 86 0.28 -10.08 2.37
N SER A 87 1.06 -9.98 1.29
CA SER A 87 1.48 -11.15 0.51
C SER A 87 2.42 -12.05 1.30
N LEU A 88 3.33 -11.47 2.10
CA LEU A 88 4.27 -12.22 2.94
C LEU A 88 3.62 -12.77 4.21
N THR A 89 2.66 -12.05 4.78
CA THR A 89 1.95 -12.45 6.01
C THR A 89 0.44 -12.23 5.85
N PRO A 90 -0.28 -13.20 5.24
CA PRO A 90 -1.72 -13.08 4.98
C PRO A 90 -2.56 -12.82 6.24
N ALA A 91 -2.14 -13.35 7.39
CA ALA A 91 -2.80 -13.21 8.68
C ALA A 91 -2.87 -11.76 9.22
N ILE A 92 -2.14 -10.81 8.62
CA ILE A 92 -2.25 -9.37 8.93
C ILE A 92 -3.70 -8.87 8.73
N ARG A 93 -4.42 -9.45 7.75
CA ARG A 93 -5.81 -9.10 7.45
C ARG A 93 -6.80 -9.54 8.53
N ASP A 94 -6.43 -10.53 9.35
CA ASP A 94 -7.30 -11.08 10.39
C ASP A 94 -7.26 -10.26 11.69
N HIS A 95 -6.32 -9.31 11.80
CA HIS A 95 -6.02 -8.57 13.03
C HIS A 95 -6.06 -7.04 12.84
N ILE A 96 -7.04 -6.56 12.08
CA ILE A 96 -7.22 -5.11 11.84
C ILE A 96 -7.85 -4.46 13.08
N PRO A 97 -7.16 -3.52 13.76
CA PRO A 97 -7.72 -2.86 14.94
C PRO A 97 -8.81 -1.85 14.55
N LEU A 98 -9.65 -1.48 15.52
CA LEU A 98 -10.60 -0.37 15.35
C LEU A 98 -9.83 0.95 15.24
N GLY A 99 -10.26 1.82 14.30
CA GLY A 99 -9.67 3.14 14.08
C GLY A 99 -9.31 3.40 12.62
N TYR A 100 -8.35 4.29 12.39
CA TYR A 100 -7.84 4.57 11.05
C TYR A 100 -6.99 3.42 10.52
N GLY A 101 -7.23 3.05 9.27
CA GLY A 101 -6.46 2.08 8.53
C GLY A 101 -5.94 2.68 7.22
N TRP A 102 -4.73 2.31 6.85
CA TRP A 102 -4.13 2.59 5.56
C TRP A 102 -4.04 1.29 4.77
N THR A 103 -4.65 1.24 3.60
CA THR A 103 -4.41 0.19 2.60
C THR A 103 -3.55 0.79 1.50
N ILE A 104 -2.39 0.20 1.22
CA ILE A 104 -1.48 0.73 0.21
C ILE A 104 -1.13 -0.32 -0.83
N ASP A 105 -1.21 0.10 -2.09
CA ASP A 105 -0.60 -0.53 -3.24
C ASP A 105 0.36 0.51 -3.83
N PRO A 106 1.68 0.31 -3.70
CA PRO A 106 2.68 1.27 -4.16
C PRO A 106 2.84 1.31 -5.69
N LEU A 107 2.41 0.25 -6.39
CA LEU A 107 2.54 0.10 -7.83
C LEU A 107 1.44 -0.83 -8.37
N ASP A 108 0.28 -0.23 -8.67
CA ASP A 108 -0.77 -0.96 -9.39
C ASP A 108 -0.32 -1.26 -10.83
N GLY A 109 -0.53 -2.50 -11.26
CA GLY A 109 -0.19 -2.97 -12.60
C GLY A 109 1.27 -3.42 -12.77
N THR A 110 1.87 -4.05 -11.76
CA THR A 110 3.23 -4.61 -11.78
C THR A 110 3.54 -5.42 -13.03
N LYS A 111 2.57 -6.18 -13.56
CA LYS A 111 2.69 -6.94 -14.82
C LYS A 111 3.00 -6.05 -16.04
N ASN A 112 2.39 -4.86 -16.12
CA ASN A 112 2.69 -3.90 -17.19
C ASN A 112 4.04 -3.24 -16.93
N PHE A 113 4.32 -2.89 -15.68
CA PHE A 113 5.60 -2.30 -15.29
C PHE A 113 6.81 -3.18 -15.66
N VAL A 114 6.72 -4.50 -15.43
CA VAL A 114 7.72 -5.49 -15.86
C VAL A 114 7.93 -5.51 -17.38
N LYS A 115 6.89 -5.20 -18.17
CA LYS A 115 6.96 -5.21 -19.63
C LYS A 115 7.50 -3.91 -20.24
N GLY A 116 7.49 -2.80 -19.51
CA GLY A 116 7.94 -1.49 -19.99
C GLY A 116 6.88 -0.72 -20.77
#